data_AF-A0A8J8KZP3-F1
#
_entry.id   AF-A0A8J8KZP3-F1
#
_cell.length_a   1.000
_cell.length_b   1.000
_cell.length_c   1.000
_cell.angle_alpha   90.00
_cell.angle_beta   90.00
_cell.angle_gamma   90.00
#
_symmetry.space_group_name_H-M   'P 1'
#
loop_
_entity.id
_entity.type
_entity.pdbx_description
1 polymer ?
#
loop_
_entity_poly.entity_id
_entity_poly.type
_entity_poly.pdbx_seq_one_letter_code
_entity_poly.pdbx_strand_id
1 'polypeptide(L)'
;MRPLALFLTVIVCHIGSCGETETRVIKGKAVAIHWFQVPMNGVCSTDILLQVSLGANQKPEFVRVSVSIPEADFDRWLSALPGLTQFTLVRVPANDSILIESVPIIEEGPNSASRRPGKAPLWRFLKGSEGIALPYGVSIKAFRSTLWPEIPVV
;
A
#
# COMPACT_ATOMS: atom_id res chain seq x y z
N MET A 1 -20.86 66.27 9.88
CA MET A 1 -21.30 65.13 9.05
C MET A 1 -20.26 64.03 9.20
N ARG A 2 -20.62 62.88 9.77
CA ARG A 2 -19.68 61.78 10.07
C ARG A 2 -19.62 60.82 8.87
N PRO A 3 -18.45 60.40 8.38
CA PRO A 3 -18.38 59.35 7.38
C PRO A 3 -18.61 57.98 8.02
N LEU A 4 -19.55 57.22 7.47
CA LEU A 4 -19.87 55.85 7.84
C LEU A 4 -18.81 54.93 7.21
N ALA A 5 -17.93 54.35 8.02
CA ALA A 5 -16.94 53.38 7.56
C ALA A 5 -17.63 52.03 7.31
N LEU A 6 -17.70 51.62 6.04
CA LEU A 6 -18.21 50.32 5.62
C LEU A 6 -17.13 49.26 5.90
N PHE A 7 -17.30 48.46 6.95
CA PHE A 7 -16.44 47.30 7.21
C PHE A 7 -16.80 46.18 6.22
N LEU A 8 -16.04 46.05 5.15
CA LEU A 8 -16.10 44.91 4.24
C LEU A 8 -15.32 43.75 4.88
N THR A 9 -16.02 42.89 5.62
CA THR A 9 -15.45 41.64 6.12
C THR A 9 -15.35 40.64 4.96
N VAL A 10 -14.17 40.57 4.34
CA VAL A 10 -13.85 39.49 3.39
C VAL A 10 -13.68 38.21 4.19
N ILE A 11 -14.72 37.38 4.21
CA ILE A 11 -14.63 36.00 4.67
C ILE A 11 -13.83 35.26 3.59
N VAL A 12 -12.51 35.18 3.80
CA VAL A 12 -11.66 34.26 3.04
C VAL A 12 -12.02 32.85 3.51
N CYS A 13 -13.00 32.24 2.85
CA CYS A 13 -13.19 30.80 2.92
C CYS A 13 -11.94 30.17 2.32
N HIS A 14 -11.02 29.71 3.17
CA HIS A 14 -10.07 28.68 2.79
C HIS A 14 -10.86 27.41 2.49
N ILE A 15 -11.33 27.31 1.24
CA ILE A 15 -11.72 26.03 0.65
C ILE A 15 -10.48 25.16 0.75
N GLY A 16 -10.62 24.09 1.53
CA GLY A 16 -9.53 23.22 1.92
C GLY A 16 -8.63 22.87 0.74
N SER A 17 -7.33 22.95 1.00
CA SER A 17 -6.28 22.39 0.17
C SER A 17 -6.70 21.00 -0.29
N CYS A 18 -7.12 20.90 -1.55
CA CYS A 18 -7.19 19.65 -2.27
C CYS A 18 -5.78 19.05 -2.15
N GLY A 19 -5.65 17.98 -1.36
CA GLY A 19 -4.35 17.40 -1.01
C GLY A 19 -3.60 17.08 -2.29
N GLU A 20 -2.50 17.80 -2.50
CA GLU A 20 -1.67 17.68 -3.69
C GLU A 20 -1.23 16.22 -3.82
N THR A 21 -1.70 15.54 -4.87
CA THR A 21 -1.29 14.18 -5.25
C THR A 21 0.13 14.24 -5.81
N GLU A 22 1.09 14.54 -4.95
CA GLU A 22 2.50 14.60 -5.30
C GLU A 22 3.02 13.18 -5.56
N THR A 23 3.56 12.97 -6.76
CA THR A 23 4.28 11.75 -7.10
C THR A 23 5.64 11.78 -6.44
N ARG A 24 6.02 10.69 -5.76
CA ARG A 24 7.27 10.56 -5.01
C ARG A 24 8.04 9.34 -5.45
N VAL A 25 9.36 9.48 -5.53
CA VAL A 25 10.26 8.36 -5.78
C VAL A 25 10.74 7.81 -4.43
N ILE A 26 10.35 6.58 -4.11
CA ILE A 26 10.74 5.89 -2.88
C ILE A 26 11.75 4.79 -3.23
N LYS A 27 12.89 4.79 -2.53
CA LYS A 27 13.88 3.72 -2.62
C LYS A 27 13.67 2.72 -1.49
N GLY A 28 13.57 1.44 -1.84
CA GLY A 28 13.28 0.39 -0.88
C GLY A 28 13.29 -0.99 -1.50
N LYS A 29 12.99 -1.99 -0.68
CA LYS A 29 12.88 -3.39 -1.10
C LYS A 29 11.43 -3.85 -0.92
N ALA A 30 10.86 -4.50 -1.93
CA ALA A 30 9.61 -5.22 -1.74
C ALA A 30 9.84 -6.46 -0.89
N VAL A 31 9.09 -6.60 0.21
CA VAL A 31 9.32 -7.67 1.19
C VAL A 31 8.17 -8.66 1.29
N ALA A 32 6.94 -8.20 1.01
CA ALA A 32 5.76 -9.04 1.05
C ALA A 32 4.68 -8.53 0.10
N ILE A 33 3.79 -9.43 -0.29
CA ILE A 33 2.63 -9.16 -1.14
C ILE A 33 1.37 -9.69 -0.46
N HIS A 34 0.26 -8.99 -0.65
CA HIS A 34 -1.04 -9.46 -0.17
C HIS A 34 -1.38 -10.82 -0.80
N TRP A 35 -1.75 -11.79 0.04
CA TRP A 35 -1.95 -13.19 -0.35
C TRP A 35 -3.17 -13.37 -1.24
N PHE A 36 -4.26 -12.66 -0.94
CA PHE A 36 -5.50 -12.80 -1.68
C PHE A 36 -5.53 -11.86 -2.87
N GLN A 37 -5.69 -12.44 -4.05
CA GLN A 37 -5.77 -11.73 -5.32
C GLN A 37 -6.89 -12.36 -6.13
N VAL A 38 -7.84 -11.54 -6.55
CA VAL A 38 -8.92 -11.96 -7.43
C VAL A 38 -8.89 -10.99 -8.61
N PRO A 39 -8.64 -11.47 -9.84
CA PRO A 39 -8.72 -10.62 -11.02
C PRO A 39 -10.16 -10.12 -11.18
N MET A 40 -10.30 -8.82 -11.43
CA MET A 40 -11.57 -8.19 -11.77
C MET A 40 -11.40 -7.49 -13.11
N ASN A 41 -12.21 -7.85 -14.10
CA ASN A 41 -12.15 -7.30 -15.46
C ASN A 41 -10.75 -7.37 -16.10
N GLY A 42 -10.04 -8.50 -15.91
CA GLY A 42 -8.69 -8.71 -16.44
C GLY A 42 -7.58 -7.95 -15.71
N VAL A 43 -7.87 -7.38 -14.53
CA VAL A 43 -6.89 -6.66 -13.69
C VAL A 43 -6.84 -7.27 -12.30
N CYS A 44 -5.65 -7.67 -11.88
CA CYS A 44 -5.29 -8.04 -10.51
C CYS A 44 -4.91 -6.80 -9.71
N SER A 45 -5.71 -6.44 -8.71
CA SER A 45 -5.32 -5.41 -7.73
C SER A 45 -4.77 -6.08 -6.47
N THR A 46 -3.66 -5.56 -5.95
CA THR A 46 -3.00 -6.11 -4.77
C THR A 46 -2.21 -5.04 -4.03
N ASP A 47 -1.91 -5.30 -2.76
CA ASP A 47 -0.98 -4.50 -1.98
C ASP A 47 0.39 -5.18 -1.88
N ILE A 48 1.45 -4.39 -1.84
CA ILE A 48 2.81 -4.81 -1.49
C ILE A 48 3.30 -4.03 -0.27
N LEU A 49 4.13 -4.67 0.55
CA LEU A 49 4.88 -3.99 1.59
C LEU A 49 6.27 -3.69 1.07
N LEU A 50 6.65 -2.42 1.15
CA LEU A 50 8.00 -1.95 0.86
C LEU A 50 8.70 -1.60 2.15
N GLN A 51 9.91 -2.11 2.32
CA GLN A 51 10.86 -1.66 3.32
C GLN A 51 11.67 -0.51 2.74
N VAL A 52 11.46 0.70 3.24
CA VAL A 52 12.10 1.93 2.76
C VAL A 52 13.49 2.08 3.38
N SER A 53 14.48 2.39 2.54
CA SER A 53 15.86 2.62 2.98
C SER A 53 16.01 4.05 3.49
N LEU A 54 16.11 4.22 4.81
CA LEU A 54 16.25 5.54 5.46
C LEU A 54 17.70 5.89 5.84
N GLY A 55 18.69 5.10 5.39
CA GLY A 55 20.11 5.26 5.71
C GLY A 55 20.60 4.31 6.81
N ALA A 56 21.92 4.24 7.01
CA ALA A 56 22.60 3.15 7.75
C ALA A 56 22.19 2.99 9.23
N ASN A 57 21.65 4.03 9.87
CA ASN A 57 21.35 4.05 11.31
C ASN A 57 19.87 4.33 11.63
N GLN A 58 18.98 4.22 10.64
CA GLN A 58 17.56 4.43 10.86
C GLN A 58 16.81 3.10 10.90
N LYS A 59 15.82 3.01 11.80
CA LYS A 59 14.91 1.87 11.82
C LYS A 59 14.22 1.78 10.45
N PRO A 60 14.14 0.60 9.83
CA PRO A 60 13.46 0.47 8.56
C PRO A 60 12.00 0.93 8.68
N GLU A 61 11.60 1.85 7.80
CA GLU A 61 10.21 2.26 7.64
C GLU A 61 9.53 1.31 6.65
N PHE A 62 8.26 1.01 6.89
CA PHE A 62 7.45 0.24 5.98
C PHE A 62 6.32 1.08 5.44
N VAL A 63 6.05 0.91 4.15
CA VAL A 63 4.91 1.54 3.48
C VAL A 63 4.13 0.47 2.73
N ARG A 64 2.81 0.67 2.66
CA ARG A 64 1.94 -0.16 1.83
C ARG A 64 1.76 0.50 0.48
N VAL A 65 1.86 -0.27 -0.58
CA VAL A 65 1.65 0.22 -1.94
C VAL A 65 0.60 -0.62 -2.63
N SER A 66 -0.49 0.02 -3.03
CA SER A 66 -1.49 -0.59 -3.89
C SER A 66 -1.05 -0.52 -5.35
N VAL A 67 -1.19 -1.64 -6.06
CA VAL A 67 -0.86 -1.79 -7.47
C VAL A 67 -2.00 -2.50 -8.19
N SER A 68 -2.18 -2.15 -9.47
CA SER A 68 -3.17 -2.77 -10.35
C SER A 68 -2.48 -3.23 -11.62
N ILE A 69 -2.65 -4.51 -11.93
CA ILE A 69 -1.80 -5.28 -12.82
C ILE A 69 -2.71 -6.02 -13.80
N PRO A 70 -2.55 -5.91 -15.14
CA PRO A 70 -3.20 -6.83 -16.05
C PRO A 70 -2.91 -8.27 -15.65
N GLU A 71 -3.95 -9.09 -15.60
CA GLU A 71 -3.86 -10.49 -15.17
C GLU A 71 -2.80 -11.27 -15.95
N ALA A 72 -2.71 -11.01 -17.27
CA ALA A 72 -1.74 -11.64 -18.16
C ALA A 72 -0.27 -11.34 -17.81
N ASP A 73 0.00 -10.21 -17.14
CA ASP A 73 1.35 -9.79 -16.77
C ASP A 73 1.69 -10.08 -15.31
N PHE A 74 0.72 -10.57 -14.52
CA PHE A 74 0.84 -10.66 -13.07
C PHE A 74 2.03 -11.51 -12.62
N ASP A 75 2.20 -12.71 -13.18
CA ASP A 75 3.28 -13.62 -12.79
C ASP A 75 4.66 -13.09 -13.18
N ARG A 76 4.75 -12.46 -14.36
CA ARG A 76 5.98 -11.81 -14.84
C ARG A 76 6.36 -10.65 -13.91
N TRP A 77 5.40 -9.80 -13.58
CA TRP A 77 5.60 -8.67 -12.67
C TRP A 77 6.03 -9.16 -11.27
N LEU A 78 5.34 -10.18 -10.73
CA LEU A 78 5.65 -10.74 -9.43
C LEU A 78 7.07 -11.33 -9.37
N SER A 79 7.51 -11.94 -10.46
CA SER A 79 8.86 -12.52 -10.56
C SER A 79 9.96 -11.44 -10.60
N ALA A 80 9.68 -10.28 -11.19
CA ALA A 80 10.62 -9.16 -11.26
C ALA A 80 10.65 -8.31 -9.97
N LEU A 81 9.56 -8.30 -9.21
CA LEU A 81 9.36 -7.44 -8.05
C LEU A 81 10.50 -7.48 -7.00
N PRO A 82 11.07 -8.65 -6.62
CA PRO A 82 12.18 -8.69 -5.64
C PRO A 82 13.44 -7.94 -6.08
N GLY A 83 13.63 -7.73 -7.39
CA GLY A 83 14.77 -6.99 -7.94
C GLY A 83 14.55 -5.47 -8.04
N LEU A 84 13.31 -4.99 -7.89
CA LEU A 84 13.00 -3.56 -7.96
C LEU A 84 13.42 -2.85 -6.68
N THR A 85 14.14 -1.74 -6.83
CA THR A 85 14.68 -0.96 -5.71
C THR A 85 14.16 0.47 -5.65
N GLN A 86 13.46 0.92 -6.69
CA GLN A 86 12.94 2.28 -6.81
C GLN A 86 11.49 2.24 -7.31
N PHE A 87 10.63 3.00 -6.64
CA PHE A 87 9.19 2.99 -6.88
C PHE A 87 8.67 4.43 -6.99
N THR A 88 7.92 4.71 -8.05
CA THR A 88 7.28 6.02 -8.27
C THR A 88 5.83 5.95 -7.83
N LEU A 89 5.52 6.62 -6.73
CA LEU A 89 4.33 6.37 -5.91
C LEU A 89 3.61 7.67 -5.57
N VAL A 90 2.29 7.63 -5.53
CA VAL A 90 1.45 8.72 -5.03
C VAL A 90 0.96 8.38 -3.64
N ARG A 91 1.08 9.33 -2.71
CA ARG A 91 0.61 9.18 -1.33
C ARG A 91 -0.92 9.14 -1.28
N VAL A 92 -1.49 8.21 -0.51
CA VAL A 92 -2.95 8.09 -0.31
C VAL A 92 -3.30 8.06 1.19
N PRO A 93 -3.37 9.21 1.88
CA PRO A 93 -3.55 9.27 3.34
C PRO A 93 -4.82 8.61 3.86
N ALA A 94 -5.91 8.68 3.09
CA ALA A 94 -7.18 8.04 3.43
C ALA A 94 -7.08 6.51 3.56
N ASN A 95 -6.02 5.91 3.00
CA ASN A 95 -5.80 4.47 3.03
C ASN A 95 -4.75 4.05 4.08
N ASP A 96 -4.27 4.96 4.93
CA ASP A 96 -3.42 4.57 6.06
C ASP A 96 -4.21 3.65 6.98
N SER A 97 -3.59 2.54 7.37
CA SER A 97 -4.25 1.57 8.23
C SER A 97 -3.25 0.74 8.99
N ILE A 98 -3.73 0.12 10.07
CA ILE A 98 -2.97 -0.82 10.87
C ILE A 98 -2.62 -2.03 9.99
N LEU A 99 -1.36 -2.43 10.00
CA LEU A 99 -0.92 -3.62 9.31
C LEU A 99 -1.42 -4.88 10.05
N ILE A 100 -2.33 -5.61 9.41
CA ILE A 100 -2.94 -6.83 9.95
C ILE A 100 -2.12 -8.04 9.49
N GLU A 101 -1.87 -8.97 10.41
CA GLU A 101 -1.11 -10.21 10.15
C GLU A 101 -1.96 -11.29 9.47
N SER A 102 -3.14 -11.57 10.03
CA SER A 102 -3.99 -12.68 9.62
C SER A 102 -5.48 -12.31 9.64
N VAL A 103 -6.28 -12.88 8.75
CA VAL A 103 -7.74 -12.83 8.81
C VAL A 103 -8.30 -14.13 9.39
N PRO A 104 -9.41 -14.06 10.15
CA PRO A 104 -10.11 -15.26 10.58
C PRO A 104 -10.66 -16.00 9.35
N ILE A 105 -10.48 -17.32 9.32
CA ILE A 105 -11.10 -18.20 8.34
C ILE A 105 -11.94 -19.25 9.07
N ILE A 106 -12.99 -19.73 8.41
CA ILE A 106 -13.78 -20.86 8.87
C ILE A 106 -13.31 -22.07 8.07
N GLU A 107 -12.67 -23.03 8.73
CA GLU A 107 -12.35 -24.30 8.12
C GLU A 107 -13.60 -25.17 8.13
N GLU A 108 -14.09 -25.56 6.94
CA GLU A 108 -15.17 -26.54 6.82
C GLU A 108 -14.59 -27.94 7.03
N GLY A 109 -14.94 -28.57 8.15
CA GLY A 109 -14.74 -30.01 8.33
C GLY A 109 -15.67 -30.83 7.43
N PRO A 110 -15.45 -32.15 7.32
CA PRO A 110 -16.25 -33.03 6.45
C PRO A 110 -17.75 -33.06 6.80
N ASN A 111 -18.12 -32.58 7.99
CA ASN A 111 -19.51 -32.35 8.40
C ASN A 111 -19.69 -30.87 8.77
N SER A 112 -20.78 -30.25 8.33
CA SER A 112 -21.11 -28.82 8.57
C SER A 112 -21.15 -28.42 10.06
N ALA A 113 -21.20 -29.38 10.97
CA ALA A 113 -21.14 -29.19 12.42
C ALA A 113 -19.70 -29.01 12.97
N SER A 114 -18.65 -29.28 12.18
CA SER A 114 -17.24 -29.18 12.58
C SER A 114 -16.55 -27.98 11.91
N ARG A 115 -17.13 -26.79 12.08
CA ARG A 115 -16.47 -25.53 11.70
C ARG A 115 -15.41 -25.19 12.74
N ARG A 116 -14.13 -25.17 12.36
CA ARG A 116 -13.04 -24.77 13.24
C ARG A 116 -12.59 -23.34 12.91
N PRO A 117 -12.41 -22.46 13.92
CA PRO A 117 -11.80 -21.17 13.70
C PRO A 117 -10.33 -21.35 13.30
N GLY A 118 -9.96 -20.85 12.12
CA GLY A 118 -8.58 -20.78 11.64
C GLY A 118 -8.13 -19.33 11.41
N LYS A 119 -6.87 -19.15 11.05
CA LYS A 119 -6.31 -17.87 10.64
C LYS A 119 -5.50 -18.05 9.36
N ALA A 120 -5.79 -17.26 8.33
CA ALA A 120 -4.98 -17.20 7.12
C ALA A 120 -4.09 -15.96 7.16
N PRO A 121 -2.79 -16.06 6.82
CA PRO A 121 -1.93 -14.89 6.72
C PRO A 121 -2.39 -13.98 5.58
N LEU A 122 -2.40 -12.66 5.81
CA LEU A 122 -2.67 -11.70 4.72
C LEU A 122 -1.45 -11.50 3.83
N TRP A 123 -0.25 -11.78 4.31
CA TRP A 123 0.99 -11.41 3.64
C TRP A 123 1.82 -12.63 3.30
N ARG A 124 2.19 -12.74 2.02
CA ARG A 124 3.19 -13.68 1.52
C ARG A 124 4.54 -12.97 1.46
N PHE A 125 5.55 -13.48 2.15
CA PHE A 125 6.91 -12.98 1.99
C PHE A 125 7.41 -13.25 0.58
N LEU A 126 8.09 -12.25 0.01
CA LEU A 126 8.82 -12.40 -1.24
C LEU A 126 10.16 -13.09 -0.96
N LYS A 127 10.67 -13.82 -1.96
CA LYS A 127 11.92 -14.58 -1.86
C LYS A 127 13.05 -13.72 -1.29
N GLY A 128 13.72 -14.21 -0.25
CA GLY A 128 14.83 -13.51 0.42
C GLY A 128 14.38 -12.41 1.39
N SER A 129 13.13 -12.45 1.84
CA SER A 129 12.56 -11.53 2.83
C SER A 129 11.93 -12.24 4.04
N GLU A 130 12.06 -13.56 4.13
CA GLU A 130 11.39 -14.42 5.11
C GLU A 130 11.80 -14.14 6.56
N GLY A 131 13.01 -13.58 6.78
CA GLY A 131 13.50 -13.17 8.10
C GLY A 131 13.14 -11.73 8.51
N ILE A 132 12.40 -10.98 7.69
CA ILE A 132 12.09 -9.58 7.96
C ILE A 132 10.89 -9.49 8.89
N ALA A 133 11.09 -8.87 10.05
CA ALA A 133 10.01 -8.56 10.99
C ALA A 133 9.11 -7.44 10.42
N LEU A 134 7.90 -7.81 10.01
CA LEU A 134 6.89 -6.85 9.56
C LEU A 134 6.27 -6.11 10.76
N PRO A 135 5.91 -4.81 10.61
CA PRO A 135 5.40 -4.00 11.71
C PRO A 135 3.91 -4.22 11.95
N TYR A 136 3.51 -5.46 12.28
CA TYR A 136 2.12 -5.77 12.59
C TYR A 136 1.61 -4.95 13.78
N GLY A 137 0.34 -4.55 13.74
CA GLY A 137 -0.27 -3.70 14.75
C GLY A 137 0.12 -2.22 14.67
N VAL A 138 0.97 -1.83 13.71
CA VAL A 138 1.38 -0.44 13.49
C VAL A 138 0.65 0.14 12.29
N SER A 139 0.24 1.41 12.38
CA SER A 139 -0.30 2.15 11.24
C SER A 139 0.83 2.45 10.24
N ILE A 140 0.65 2.04 8.99
CA ILE A 140 1.62 2.28 7.92
C ILE A 140 1.06 3.21 6.86
N LYS A 141 1.95 4.04 6.29
CA LYS A 141 1.58 4.96 5.23
C LYS A 141 1.20 4.19 3.97
N ALA A 142 0.08 4.56 3.36
CA ALA A 142 -0.39 3.98 2.12
C ALA A 142 -0.04 4.83 0.90
N PHE A 143 0.34 4.15 -0.16
CA PHE A 143 0.66 4.74 -1.45
C PHE A 143 -0.01 3.93 -2.55
N ARG A 144 -0.08 4.52 -3.74
CA ARG A 144 -0.51 3.86 -4.96
C ARG A 144 0.59 4.01 -6.00
N SER A 145 0.94 2.93 -6.68
CA SER A 145 1.82 3.06 -7.85
C SER A 145 1.09 3.77 -8.99
N THR A 146 1.74 4.75 -9.61
CA THR A 146 1.24 5.40 -10.82
C THR A 146 1.84 4.81 -12.09
N LEU A 147 2.93 4.04 -11.97
CA LEU A 147 3.57 3.38 -13.10
C LEU A 147 3.03 1.96 -13.26
N TRP A 148 2.49 1.68 -14.45
CA TRP A 148 2.21 0.35 -14.97
C TRP A 148 2.41 0.29 -16.49
N PRO A 149 3.34 -0.53 -17.03
CA PRO A 149 4.60 -0.98 -16.43
C PRO A 149 5.80 -0.36 -17.16
N GLU A 150 6.80 0.14 -16.43
CA GLU A 150 8.17 0.14 -16.96
C GLU A 150 8.97 -0.82 -16.09
N ILE A 151 9.01 -2.07 -16.55
CA ILE A 151 10.08 -3.00 -16.18
C ILE A 151 11.36 -2.31 -16.63
N PRO A 152 12.34 -2.04 -15.75
CA PRO A 152 13.65 -1.61 -16.22
C PRO A 152 14.21 -2.72 -17.11
N VAL A 153 14.43 -2.39 -18.38
CA VAL A 153 15.27 -3.20 -19.26
C VAL A 153 16.68 -3.11 -18.68
N VAL A 154 17.14 -4.18 -18.04
CA VAL A 154 18.56 -4.38 -17.73
C VAL A 154 19.20 -5.02 -18.95
#